data_AF-A0A1I8PQI9-F1
#
_entry.id   AF-A0A1I8PQI9-F1
#
_cell.length_a   1.000
_cell.length_b   1.000
_cell.length_c   1.000
_cell.angle_alpha   90.00
_cell.angle_beta   90.00
_cell.angle_gamma   90.00
#
_symmetry.space_group_name_H-M   'P 1'
#
loop_
_entity.id
_entity.type
_entity.pdbx_description
1 polymer ?
#
loop_
_entity_poly.entity_id
_entity_poly.type
_entity_poly.pdbx_seq_one_letter_code
_entity_poly.pdbx_strand_id
1 'polypeptide(L)'
;MCEVEAVSKIAKCLQVPVGKVQLNDEQVVTRTLNNKSVAGFATILNTLAKESKSDIAKNSCQSREVEAQVYQWIEYAILYVGPGSKDRYCSQQLLRDFNKLFLSKSYLVGYSITLADLAVFYAIYDLVKSLSPIDKENYLNLSRWFDHLQQIPEIRQGSELLNFTTIYLHGWATGTHV
;
A
#
# COMPACT_ATOMS: atom_id res chain seq x y z
N MET A 1 -9.29 0.69 -0.11
CA MET A 1 -9.35 -0.38 0.89
C MET A 1 -9.65 0.24 2.24
N CYS A 2 -10.41 -0.41 3.13
CA CYS A 2 -10.61 0.11 4.49
C CYS A 2 -9.42 -0.26 5.41
N GLU A 3 -9.24 0.49 6.49
CA GLU A 3 -8.10 0.32 7.41
C GLU A 3 -8.04 -1.08 8.04
N VAL A 4 -9.19 -1.65 8.40
CA VAL A 4 -9.30 -2.99 8.99
C VAL A 4 -8.77 -4.06 8.03
N GLU A 5 -9.14 -3.97 6.75
CA GLU A 5 -8.65 -4.89 5.71
C GLU A 5 -7.16 -4.68 5.47
N ALA A 6 -6.69 -3.43 5.39
CA ALA A 6 -5.28 -3.11 5.20
C ALA A 6 -4.41 -3.65 6.35
N VAL A 7 -4.79 -3.44 7.62
CA VAL A 7 -4.08 -4.01 8.78
C VAL A 7 -4.04 -5.54 8.69
N SER A 8 -5.16 -6.17 8.33
CA SER A 8 -5.25 -7.62 8.23
C SER A 8 -4.32 -8.18 7.14
N LYS A 9 -4.24 -7.50 5.99
CA LYS A 9 -3.30 -7.86 4.92
C LYS A 9 -1.86 -7.61 5.35
N ILE A 10 -1.54 -6.46 5.93
CA ILE A 10 -0.18 -6.16 6.40
C ILE A 10 0.30 -7.20 7.44
N ALA A 11 -0.55 -7.57 8.40
CA ALA A 11 -0.19 -8.61 9.38
C ALA A 11 0.16 -9.95 8.71
N LYS A 12 -0.59 -10.35 7.68
CA LYS A 12 -0.29 -11.54 6.88
C LYS A 12 1.02 -11.38 6.09
N CYS A 13 1.28 -10.23 5.48
CA CYS A 13 2.57 -9.94 4.82
C CYS A 13 3.75 -10.13 5.78
N LEU A 14 3.58 -9.65 7.01
CA LEU A 14 4.59 -9.73 8.06
C LEU A 14 4.66 -11.12 8.74
N GLN A 15 3.86 -12.09 8.30
CA GLN A 15 3.83 -13.44 8.85
C GLN A 15 3.56 -13.48 10.37
N VAL A 16 2.74 -12.54 10.86
CA VAL A 16 2.34 -12.48 12.27
C VAL A 16 0.85 -12.80 12.42
N PRO A 17 0.42 -13.38 13.55
CA PRO A 17 -1.00 -13.63 13.80
C PRO A 17 -1.80 -12.32 13.71
N VAL A 18 -2.83 -12.29 12.86
CA VAL A 18 -3.63 -11.07 12.65
C VAL A 18 -4.34 -10.64 13.96
N GLY A 19 -4.85 -11.61 14.72
CA GLY A 19 -5.75 -11.34 15.85
C GLY A 19 -7.12 -10.83 15.37
N LYS A 20 -7.92 -10.28 16.29
CA LYS A 20 -9.19 -9.63 15.95
C LYS A 20 -8.93 -8.17 15.60
N VAL A 21 -9.27 -7.73 14.39
CA VAL A 21 -9.14 -6.33 13.96
C VAL A 21 -10.53 -5.77 13.68
N GLN A 22 -10.88 -4.65 14.31
CA GLN A 22 -12.18 -4.00 14.17
C GLN A 22 -12.07 -2.50 14.49
N LEU A 23 -13.08 -1.72 14.13
CA LEU A 23 -13.22 -0.35 14.65
C LEU A 23 -13.76 -0.43 16.09
N ASN A 24 -13.25 0.44 16.97
CA ASN A 24 -13.81 0.65 18.31
C ASN A 24 -15.00 1.64 18.26
N ASP A 25 -15.56 1.98 19.42
CA ASP A 25 -16.70 2.90 19.53
C ASP A 25 -16.40 4.30 18.97
N GLU A 26 -15.13 4.71 18.99
CA GLU A 26 -14.63 5.98 18.46
C GLU A 26 -14.25 5.92 16.97
N GLN A 27 -14.59 4.82 16.27
CA GLN A 27 -14.23 4.57 14.87
C GLN A 27 -12.71 4.47 14.61
N VAL A 28 -11.93 4.13 15.64
CA VAL A 28 -10.47 3.91 15.54
C VAL A 28 -10.19 2.42 15.36
N VAL A 29 -9.38 2.07 14.37
CA VAL A 29 -8.94 0.69 14.15
C VAL A 29 -8.20 0.15 15.38
N THR A 30 -8.63 -1.01 15.85
CA THR A 30 -8.12 -1.67 17.05
C THR A 30 -7.85 -3.14 16.76
N ARG A 31 -6.66 -3.61 17.14
CA ARG A 31 -6.25 -5.01 17.09
C ARG A 31 -6.22 -5.60 18.48
N THR A 32 -6.88 -6.75 18.68
CA THR A 32 -6.83 -7.53 19.91
C THR A 32 -6.19 -8.91 19.66
N LEU A 33 -5.15 -9.22 20.41
CA LEU A 33 -4.47 -10.52 20.41
C LEU A 33 -4.13 -10.92 21.85
N ASN A 34 -4.48 -12.14 22.28
CA ASN A 34 -4.16 -12.68 23.61
C ASN A 34 -4.57 -11.73 24.76
N ASN A 35 -5.80 -11.19 24.72
CA ASN A 35 -6.35 -10.21 25.67
C ASN A 35 -5.60 -8.86 25.75
N LYS A 36 -4.66 -8.58 24.85
CA LYS A 36 -4.03 -7.27 24.69
C LYS A 36 -4.64 -6.56 23.49
N SER A 37 -5.06 -5.31 23.69
CA SER A 37 -5.62 -4.48 22.64
C SER A 37 -4.69 -3.30 22.34
N VAL A 38 -4.48 -3.02 21.07
CA VAL A 38 -3.72 -1.89 20.55
C VAL A 38 -4.61 -1.14 19.56
N ALA A 39 -4.80 0.16 19.78
CA ALA A 39 -5.61 1.02 18.92
C ALA A 39 -4.72 1.98 18.12
N GLY A 40 -5.21 2.39 16.94
CA GLY A 40 -4.53 3.29 16.02
C GLY A 40 -3.73 2.54 14.95
N PHE A 41 -3.90 2.93 13.69
CA PHE A 41 -3.30 2.24 12.55
C PHE A 41 -1.76 2.19 12.66
N ALA A 42 -1.11 3.33 12.91
CA ALA A 42 0.34 3.42 13.03
C ALA A 42 0.88 2.62 14.21
N THR A 43 0.21 2.68 15.37
CA THR A 43 0.59 1.93 16.57
C THR A 43 0.47 0.42 16.33
N ILE A 44 -0.62 -0.03 15.68
CA ILE A 44 -0.79 -1.44 15.32
C ILE A 44 0.32 -1.90 14.39
N LEU A 45 0.63 -1.16 13.31
CA LEU A 45 1.69 -1.52 12.36
C LEU A 45 3.06 -1.62 13.04
N ASN A 46 3.39 -0.67 13.93
CA ASN A 46 4.63 -0.74 14.72
C ASN A 46 4.69 -1.96 15.64
N THR A 47 3.58 -2.32 16.27
CA THR A 47 3.49 -3.54 17.08
C THR A 47 3.68 -4.79 16.21
N LEU A 48 3.04 -4.86 15.04
CA LEU A 48 3.21 -5.98 14.09
C LEU A 48 4.67 -6.10 13.61
N ALA A 49 5.34 -4.99 13.33
CA ALA A 49 6.75 -4.98 12.94
C ALA A 49 7.64 -5.58 14.05
N LYS A 50 7.40 -5.21 15.31
CA LYS A 50 8.14 -5.74 16.47
C LYS A 50 7.90 -7.23 16.70
N GLU A 51 6.71 -7.73 16.38
CA GLU A 51 6.35 -9.15 16.48
C GLU A 51 6.92 -9.99 15.32
N SER A 52 7.28 -9.36 14.20
CA SER A 52 7.66 -10.03 12.95
C SER A 52 9.16 -10.29 12.83
N LYS A 53 9.51 -11.39 12.15
CA LYS A 53 10.88 -11.69 11.70
C LYS A 53 11.07 -11.53 10.19
N SER A 54 10.04 -11.03 9.49
CA SER A 54 10.09 -10.80 8.04
C SER A 54 11.12 -9.72 7.70
N ASP A 55 11.64 -9.77 6.49
CA ASP A 55 12.62 -8.76 6.05
C ASP A 55 11.97 -7.38 5.89
N ILE A 56 10.68 -7.30 5.54
CA ILE A 56 9.93 -6.02 5.51
C ILE A 56 9.93 -5.36 6.90
N ALA A 57 9.69 -6.14 7.96
CA ALA A 57 9.72 -5.62 9.33
C ALA A 57 11.13 -5.17 9.73
N LYS A 58 12.17 -5.99 9.46
CA LYS A 58 13.56 -5.62 9.74
C LYS A 58 13.99 -4.36 8.99
N ASN A 59 13.65 -4.27 7.72
CA ASN A 59 13.94 -3.10 6.87
C ASN A 59 13.25 -1.85 7.43
N SER A 60 12.03 -1.98 7.95
CA SER A 60 11.28 -0.86 8.53
C SER A 60 11.88 -0.30 9.83
N CYS A 61 12.71 -1.09 10.52
CA CYS A 61 13.33 -0.74 11.79
C CYS A 61 14.87 -0.78 11.73
N GLN A 62 15.46 -0.66 10.54
CA GLN A 62 16.91 -0.83 10.33
C GLN A 62 17.75 0.21 11.10
N SER A 63 17.25 1.45 11.18
CA SER A 63 17.87 2.54 11.93
C SER A 63 16.77 3.47 12.46
N ARG A 64 17.11 4.33 13.44
CA ARG A 64 16.15 5.32 13.97
C ARG A 64 15.64 6.29 12.91
N GLU A 65 16.47 6.64 11.94
CA GLU A 65 16.07 7.50 10.82
C GLU A 65 15.05 6.80 9.93
N VAL A 66 15.32 5.54 9.56
CA VAL A 66 14.40 4.73 8.74
C VAL A 66 13.08 4.52 9.47
N GLU A 67 13.13 4.18 10.76
CA GLU A 67 11.93 3.99 11.58
C GLU A 67 11.07 5.27 11.63
N ALA A 68 11.69 6.44 11.80
CA ALA A 68 10.98 7.71 11.80
C ALA A 68 10.36 8.05 10.43
N GLN A 69 11.09 7.81 9.34
CA GLN A 69 10.57 8.03 7.98
C GLN A 69 9.41 7.08 7.66
N VAL A 70 9.53 5.80 8.04
CA VAL A 70 8.45 4.82 7.87
C VAL A 70 7.21 5.24 8.66
N TYR A 71 7.39 5.67 9.91
CA TYR A 71 6.29 6.16 10.73
C TYR A 71 5.58 7.36 10.09
N GLN A 72 6.35 8.33 9.58
CA GLN A 72 5.82 9.48 8.86
C GLN A 72 4.97 9.06 7.65
N TRP A 73 5.44 8.11 6.85
CA TRP A 73 4.68 7.62 5.69
C TRP A 73 3.41 6.86 6.08
N ILE A 74 3.43 6.11 7.18
CA ILE A 74 2.23 5.44 7.69
C ILE A 74 1.17 6.45 8.11
N GLU A 75 1.55 7.50 8.85
CA GLU A 75 0.64 8.59 9.22
C GLU A 75 0.12 9.32 7.98
N TYR A 76 1.02 9.64 7.04
CA TYR A 76 0.63 10.29 5.78
C TYR A 76 -0.37 9.44 4.98
N ALA A 77 -0.18 8.12 4.95
CA ALA A 77 -1.05 7.19 4.25
C ALA A 77 -2.49 7.24 4.79
N ILE A 78 -2.66 7.33 6.10
CA ILE A 78 -3.98 7.33 6.74
C ILE A 78 -4.62 8.72 6.73
N LEU A 79 -3.86 9.77 7.04
CA LEU A 79 -4.40 11.12 7.19
C LEU A 79 -4.68 11.80 5.85
N TYR A 80 -3.91 11.49 4.80
CA TYR A 80 -3.98 12.20 3.53
C TYR A 80 -4.23 11.28 2.33
N VAL A 81 -3.48 10.18 2.21
CA VAL A 81 -3.59 9.33 1.02
C VAL A 81 -4.91 8.57 0.98
N GLY A 82 -5.33 7.95 2.07
CA GLY A 82 -6.58 7.19 2.16
C GLY A 82 -7.84 8.04 1.92
N PRO A 83 -7.99 9.23 2.54
CA PRO A 83 -9.07 10.15 2.23
C PRO A 83 -8.94 10.75 0.82
N GLY A 84 -7.73 11.21 0.46
CA GLY A 84 -7.48 11.86 -0.82
C GLY A 84 -7.64 10.92 -2.02
N SER A 85 -7.45 9.61 -1.86
CA SER A 85 -7.68 8.64 -2.92
C SER A 85 -9.16 8.46 -3.29
N LYS A 86 -10.07 8.88 -2.40
CA LYS A 86 -11.53 8.85 -2.61
C LYS A 86 -12.06 10.17 -3.15
N ASP A 87 -11.32 11.26 -3.01
CA ASP A 87 -11.69 12.57 -3.55
C ASP A 87 -11.19 12.73 -5.00
N ARG A 88 -12.04 13.24 -5.89
CA ARG A 88 -11.74 13.31 -7.33
C ARG A 88 -10.57 14.25 -7.67
N TYR A 89 -10.43 15.37 -6.97
CA TYR A 89 -9.40 16.35 -7.26
C TYR A 89 -8.10 15.99 -6.56
N CYS A 90 -8.18 15.59 -5.28
CA CYS A 90 -7.01 15.15 -4.53
C CYS A 90 -6.39 13.89 -5.12
N SER A 91 -7.20 12.93 -5.61
CA SER A 91 -6.67 11.69 -6.20
C SER A 91 -5.82 11.95 -7.44
N GLN A 92 -6.22 12.87 -8.33
CA GLN A 92 -5.42 13.24 -9.49
C GLN A 92 -4.07 13.85 -9.09
N GLN A 93 -4.08 14.71 -8.07
CA GLN A 93 -2.85 15.32 -7.57
C GLN A 93 -1.96 14.27 -6.89
N LEU A 94 -2.53 13.38 -6.07
CA LEU A 94 -1.81 12.27 -5.43
C LEU A 94 -1.12 11.37 -6.47
N LEU A 95 -1.81 11.01 -7.56
CA LEU A 95 -1.23 10.19 -8.62
C LEU A 95 -0.03 10.89 -9.29
N ARG A 96 -0.13 12.20 -9.55
CA ARG A 96 0.97 13.00 -10.11
C ARG A 96 2.15 13.08 -9.15
N ASP A 97 1.88 13.31 -7.87
CA ASP A 97 2.92 13.45 -6.84
C ASP A 97 3.65 12.12 -6.62
N PHE A 98 2.92 11.00 -6.53
CA PHE A 98 3.55 9.69 -6.44
C PHE A 98 4.33 9.33 -7.71
N ASN A 99 3.79 9.63 -8.91
CA ASN A 99 4.52 9.38 -10.15
C ASN A 99 5.83 10.19 -10.23
N LYS A 100 5.83 11.42 -9.71
CA LYS A 100 7.05 12.25 -9.60
C LYS A 100 8.00 11.70 -8.53
N LEU A 101 7.49 11.28 -7.38
CA LEU A 101 8.28 10.70 -6.29
C LEU A 101 9.01 9.43 -6.74
N PHE A 102 8.30 8.54 -7.41
CA PHE A 102 8.85 7.27 -7.91
C PHE A 102 9.73 7.45 -9.15
N LEU A 103 9.89 8.65 -9.70
CA LEU A 103 10.87 8.90 -10.76
C LEU A 103 12.30 8.59 -10.27
N SER A 104 12.64 8.98 -9.05
CA SER A 104 13.98 8.80 -8.47
C SER A 104 14.04 7.75 -7.36
N LYS A 105 12.89 7.14 -7.00
CA LYS A 105 12.79 6.17 -5.91
C LYS A 105 12.22 4.84 -6.39
N SER A 106 12.83 3.75 -5.92
CA SER A 106 12.28 2.39 -6.07
C SER A 106 11.30 2.03 -4.96
N TYR A 107 11.45 2.60 -3.77
CA TYR A 107 10.61 2.40 -2.58
C TYR A 107 10.45 3.72 -1.82
N LEU A 108 9.48 3.83 -0.92
CA LEU A 108 9.23 5.08 -0.20
C LEU A 108 10.39 5.47 0.74
N VAL A 109 10.96 4.47 1.42
CA VAL A 109 12.03 4.64 2.41
C VAL A 109 13.20 3.72 2.08
N GLY A 110 14.40 4.28 1.97
CA GLY A 110 15.62 3.52 1.69
C GLY A 110 15.61 2.80 0.34
N TYR A 111 16.13 1.57 0.33
CA TYR A 111 16.35 0.76 -0.87
C TYR A 111 15.67 -0.61 -0.81
N SER A 112 14.71 -0.79 0.10
CA SER A 112 13.98 -2.04 0.30
C SER A 112 12.52 -1.76 0.62
N ILE A 113 11.65 -2.76 0.42
CA ILE A 113 10.24 -2.67 0.84
C ILE A 113 10.17 -2.53 2.36
N THR A 114 9.38 -1.56 2.81
CA THR A 114 9.09 -1.30 4.22
C THR A 114 7.57 -1.23 4.47
N LEU A 115 7.17 -1.05 5.73
CA LEU A 115 5.78 -0.77 6.09
C LEU A 115 5.22 0.50 5.43
N ALA A 116 6.09 1.45 5.05
CA ALA A 116 5.66 2.64 4.31
C ALA A 116 5.04 2.24 2.96
N ASP A 117 5.72 1.36 2.22
CA ASP A 117 5.25 0.90 0.91
C ASP A 117 3.93 0.16 1.04
N LEU A 118 3.79 -0.73 2.03
CA LEU A 118 2.55 -1.46 2.28
C LEU A 118 1.39 -0.52 2.66
N ALA A 119 1.63 0.44 3.54
CA ALA A 119 0.60 1.39 3.98
C ALA A 119 0.05 2.20 2.79
N VAL A 120 0.93 2.76 1.96
CA VAL A 120 0.53 3.53 0.78
C VAL A 120 -0.10 2.63 -0.29
N PHE A 121 0.47 1.44 -0.54
CA PHE A 121 -0.03 0.50 -1.54
C PHE A 121 -1.49 0.13 -1.29
N TYR A 122 -1.83 -0.28 -0.06
CA TYR A 122 -3.21 -0.60 0.28
C TYR A 122 -4.13 0.62 0.33
N ALA A 123 -3.60 1.80 0.70
CA ALA A 123 -4.37 3.05 0.71
C ALA A 123 -4.82 3.51 -0.70
N ILE A 124 -3.99 3.26 -1.73
CA ILE A 124 -4.30 3.64 -3.12
C ILE A 124 -4.75 2.47 -4.01
N TYR A 125 -4.86 1.25 -3.48
CA TYR A 125 -5.17 0.05 -4.28
C TYR A 125 -6.41 0.23 -5.16
N ASP A 126 -7.52 0.68 -4.57
CA ASP A 126 -8.79 0.87 -5.32
C ASP A 126 -8.70 2.00 -6.33
N LEU A 127 -7.95 3.08 -6.01
CA LEU A 127 -7.71 4.18 -6.93
C LEU A 127 -6.95 3.70 -8.16
N VAL A 128 -5.83 3.00 -7.97
CA VAL A 128 -5.03 2.45 -9.08
C VAL A 128 -5.82 1.41 -9.88
N LYS A 129 -6.65 0.60 -9.21
CA LYS A 129 -7.56 -0.34 -9.86
C LYS A 129 -8.56 0.35 -10.79
N SER A 130 -9.07 1.52 -10.39
CA SER A 130 -10.04 2.30 -11.18
C SER A 130 -9.44 3.01 -12.40
N LEU A 131 -8.11 3.07 -12.52
CA LEU A 131 -7.45 3.77 -13.63
C LEU A 131 -7.64 3.01 -14.95
N SER A 132 -7.87 3.77 -16.02
CA SER A 132 -7.83 3.21 -17.37
C SER A 132 -6.40 2.79 -17.74
N PRO A 133 -6.21 1.92 -18.75
CA PRO A 133 -4.87 1.59 -19.25
C PRO A 133 -4.06 2.84 -19.64
N ILE A 134 -4.71 3.83 -20.27
CA ILE A 134 -4.07 5.09 -20.69
C ILE A 134 -3.65 5.92 -19.47
N ASP A 135 -4.45 5.97 -18.41
CA ASP A 135 -4.06 6.66 -17.17
C ASP A 135 -2.85 5.98 -16.52
N LYS A 136 -2.81 4.64 -16.50
CA LYS A 136 -1.66 3.89 -15.99
C LYS A 136 -0.37 4.17 -16.78
N GLU A 137 -0.48 4.37 -18.09
CA GLU A 137 0.64 4.81 -18.95
C GLU A 137 1.13 6.22 -18.59
N ASN A 138 0.21 7.14 -18.31
CA ASN A 138 0.54 8.50 -17.89
C ASN A 138 1.27 8.56 -16.52
N TYR A 139 1.07 7.54 -15.68
CA TYR A 139 1.70 7.43 -14.36
C TYR A 139 2.74 6.29 -14.30
N LEU A 140 3.60 6.17 -15.33
CA LEU A 140 4.54 5.06 -15.51
C LEU A 140 5.37 4.69 -14.27
N ASN A 141 5.92 5.66 -13.53
CA ASN A 141 6.79 5.37 -12.37
C ASN A 141 5.99 4.82 -11.19
N LEU A 142 4.79 5.35 -10.97
CA LEU A 142 3.84 4.83 -9.99
C LEU A 142 3.37 3.44 -10.40
N SER A 143 2.99 3.25 -11.67
CA SER A 143 2.59 1.97 -12.23
C SER A 143 3.66 0.90 -12.06
N ARG A 144 4.94 1.23 -12.32
CA ARG A 144 6.08 0.34 -12.09
C ARG A 144 6.22 -0.05 -10.61
N TRP A 145 6.16 0.92 -9.69
CA TRP A 145 6.23 0.62 -8.25
C TRP A 145 5.06 -0.26 -7.81
N PHE A 146 3.84 0.08 -8.24
CA PHE A 146 2.65 -0.67 -7.88
C PHE A 146 2.69 -2.10 -8.44
N ASP A 147 3.07 -2.25 -9.71
CA ASP A 147 3.22 -3.55 -10.38
C ASP A 147 4.23 -4.42 -9.63
N HIS A 148 5.40 -3.86 -9.30
CA HIS A 148 6.41 -4.56 -8.52
C HIS A 148 5.86 -5.11 -7.19
N LEU A 149 5.10 -4.32 -6.43
CA LEU A 149 4.51 -4.77 -5.17
C LEU A 149 3.44 -5.85 -5.36
N GLN A 150 2.54 -5.73 -6.33
CA GLN A 150 1.49 -6.73 -6.54
C GLN A 150 2.00 -8.07 -7.09
N GLN A 151 3.22 -8.12 -7.66
CA GLN A 151 3.82 -9.38 -8.07
C GLN A 151 4.25 -10.24 -6.88
N ILE A 152 4.44 -9.63 -5.71
CA ILE A 152 4.82 -10.34 -4.48
C ILE A 152 3.57 -11.02 -3.89
N PRO A 153 3.50 -12.37 -3.87
CA PRO A 153 2.30 -13.10 -3.45
C PRO A 153 1.83 -12.75 -2.04
N GLU A 154 2.78 -12.51 -1.12
CA GLU A 154 2.53 -12.15 0.27
C GLU A 154 1.87 -10.77 0.40
N ILE A 155 2.09 -9.86 -0.56
CA ILE A 155 1.45 -8.54 -0.62
C ILE A 155 0.10 -8.65 -1.34
N ARG A 156 0.03 -9.32 -2.50
CA ARG A 156 -1.22 -9.41 -3.26
C ARG A 156 -2.31 -10.20 -2.53
N GLN A 157 -1.94 -11.31 -1.88
CA GLN A 157 -2.85 -12.16 -1.09
C GLN A 157 -4.13 -12.58 -1.84
N GLY A 158 -4.01 -12.91 -3.12
CA GLY A 158 -5.14 -13.32 -3.95
C GLY A 158 -6.05 -12.16 -4.42
N SER A 159 -5.71 -10.91 -4.10
CA SER A 159 -6.33 -9.75 -4.74
C SER A 159 -6.07 -9.78 -6.26
N GLU A 160 -6.93 -9.12 -7.03
CA GLU A 160 -6.82 -9.07 -8.49
C GLU A 160 -5.44 -8.56 -8.92
N LEU A 161 -4.83 -9.26 -9.89
CA LEU A 161 -3.59 -8.83 -10.53
C LEU A 161 -3.94 -7.79 -11.60
N LEU A 162 -3.64 -6.52 -11.31
CA LEU A 162 -3.96 -5.42 -12.22
C LEU A 162 -3.02 -5.44 -13.41
N ASN A 163 -3.58 -5.33 -14.61
CA ASN A 163 -2.76 -5.25 -15.81
C ASN A 163 -2.15 -3.85 -15.98
N PHE A 164 -0.83 -3.80 -16.19
CA PHE A 164 -0.02 -2.62 -16.51
C PHE A 164 0.71 -2.73 -17.86
N THR A 165 0.44 -3.77 -18.67
CA THR A 165 1.02 -3.89 -20.01
C THR A 165 0.51 -2.77 -20.91
N THR A 166 1.41 -2.04 -21.55
CA THR A 166 1.11 -0.96 -22.50
C THR A 166 0.79 -1.46 -23.92
N ILE A 167 0.69 -2.78 -24.11
CA ILE A 167 0.47 -3.43 -25.42
C ILE A 167 -1.00 -3.33 -25.88
N TYR A 168 -1.83 -2.47 -25.25
CA TYR A 168 -3.25 -2.31 -25.61
C TYR A 168 -3.53 -1.60 -26.94
N LEU A 169 -2.50 -1.39 -27.78
CA LEU A 169 -2.68 -1.07 -29.20
C LEU A 169 -2.80 -2.30 -30.11
N HIS A 170 -2.46 -3.53 -29.68
CA HIS A 170 -2.57 -4.70 -30.58
C HIS A 170 -3.97 -5.28 -30.73
N GLY A 171 -4.85 -5.16 -29.72
CA GLY A 171 -6.25 -5.59 -29.87
C GLY A 171 -7.04 -4.70 -30.84
N TRP A 172 -6.76 -3.39 -30.84
CA TRP A 172 -7.43 -2.42 -31.70
C TRP A 172 -6.77 -2.32 -33.09
N ALA A 173 -5.47 -2.55 -33.21
CA ALA A 173 -4.77 -2.51 -34.49
C ALA A 173 -4.98 -3.78 -35.35
N THR A 174 -5.30 -4.93 -34.74
CA THR A 174 -5.47 -6.19 -35.49
C THR A 174 -6.87 -6.39 -36.06
N GLY A 175 -7.84 -5.50 -35.78
CA GLY A 175 -9.19 -5.62 -36.34
C GLY A 175 -9.87 -6.95 -36.04
N THR A 176 -9.46 -7.66 -34.97
CA THR A 176 -10.05 -8.95 -34.59
C THR A 176 -11.23 -8.73 -33.66
N HIS A 177 -12.27 -8.08 -34.21
CA HIS A 177 -13.63 -8.36 -33.78
C HIS A 177 -14.11 -9.60 -34.53
N VAL A 178 -14.15 -10.74 -33.84
CA VAL A 178 -15.01 -11.88 -34.16
C VAL A 178 -15.74 -12.25 -32.89
#